data_AF-A0A5D6YGF2-F1
#
_entry.id   AF-A0A5D6YGF2-F1
#
_cell.length_a   1.000
_cell.length_b   1.000
_cell.length_c   1.000
_cell.angle_alpha   90.00
_cell.angle_beta   90.00
_cell.angle_gamma   90.00
#
_symmetry.space_group_name_H-M   'P 1'
#
loop_
_entity.id
_entity.type
_entity.pdbx_description
1 polymer ?
#
loop_
_entity_poly.entity_id
_entity_poly.type
_entity_poly.pdbx_seq_one_letter_code
_entity_poly.pdbx_strand_id
1 'polypeptide(L)'
;MAFPNGDLEEAVRMEAPSDVEAGDGMVCELDKALYGLKQVAQVWNKTIRNKLRATGFQQSTADKCIYVKSTGSEHAYLYLYVDDPIITGPTDTEIETVAAALAAEFKMKAIGELLFFLGICVRYIPTSPRLHLVQGRYIKEVVAHFNQSDAKPV
;
A
#
# COMPACT_ATOMS: atom_id res chain seq x y z
N MET A 1 7.09 4.49 -3.75
CA MET A 1 7.51 3.11 -4.10
C MET A 1 7.99 2.43 -2.82
N ALA A 2 7.33 1.35 -2.40
CA ALA A 2 7.60 0.62 -1.16
C ALA A 2 8.86 -0.25 -1.21
N PHE A 3 9.09 -0.92 -2.34
CA PHE A 3 10.07 -1.98 -2.50
C PHE A 3 11.55 -1.60 -2.33
N PRO A 4 12.04 -0.42 -2.73
CA PRO A 4 13.44 -0.04 -2.53
C PRO A 4 13.78 0.43 -1.09
N ASN A 5 12.86 0.26 -0.13
CA ASN A 5 13.04 0.74 1.26
C ASN A 5 13.49 -0.35 2.24
N GLY A 6 13.75 -1.58 1.79
CA GLY A 6 14.25 -2.65 2.65
C GLY A 6 15.53 -3.27 2.12
N ASP A 7 16.42 -3.57 3.04
CA ASP A 7 17.69 -4.24 2.74
C ASP A 7 17.43 -5.72 2.46
N LEU A 8 18.09 -6.26 1.42
CA LEU A 8 18.02 -7.67 1.11
C LEU A 8 18.82 -8.46 2.16
N GLU A 9 18.16 -9.38 2.86
CA GLU A 9 18.80 -10.28 3.84
C GLU A 9 19.71 -11.33 3.17
N GLU A 10 19.51 -11.57 1.87
CA GLU A 10 20.27 -12.52 1.06
C GLU A 10 20.84 -11.85 -0.20
N ALA A 11 22.01 -12.33 -0.64
CA ALA A 11 22.61 -11.85 -1.89
C ALA A 11 21.78 -12.34 -3.08
N VAL A 12 21.06 -11.42 -3.73
CA VAL A 12 20.30 -11.70 -4.94
C VAL A 12 21.12 -11.27 -6.15
N ARG A 13 21.29 -12.19 -7.09
CA ARG A 13 21.96 -11.93 -8.38
C ARG A 13 20.99 -12.11 -9.52
N MET A 14 21.11 -11.26 -10.54
CA MET A 14 20.34 -11.34 -11.77
C MET A 14 21.25 -11.17 -12.98
N GLU A 15 20.81 -11.69 -14.13
CA GLU A 15 21.43 -11.36 -15.40
C GLU A 15 21.37 -9.85 -15.63
N ALA A 16 22.43 -9.31 -16.23
CA ALA A 16 22.46 -7.91 -16.59
C ALA A 16 21.34 -7.62 -17.61
N PRO A 17 20.58 -6.52 -17.45
CA PRO A 17 19.62 -6.09 -18.46
C PRO A 17 20.30 -5.93 -19.83
N SER A 18 19.54 -6.11 -20.91
CA SER A 18 20.03 -5.94 -22.29
C SER A 18 20.71 -4.60 -22.56
N ASP A 19 20.35 -3.59 -21.76
CA ASP A 19 20.79 -2.21 -21.90
C ASP A 19 22.05 -1.90 -21.05
N VAL A 20 22.63 -2.90 -20.39
CA VAL A 20 23.85 -2.78 -19.57
C VAL A 20 24.96 -3.61 -20.21
N GLU A 21 26.07 -2.96 -20.59
CA GLU A 21 27.26 -3.68 -21.04
C GLU A 21 27.90 -4.41 -19.85
N ALA A 22 27.61 -5.70 -19.74
CA ALA A 22 28.26 -6.62 -18.81
C ALA A 22 29.20 -7.55 -19.57
N GLY A 23 30.38 -7.81 -18.99
CA GLY A 23 31.32 -8.79 -19.53
C GLY A 23 30.73 -10.20 -19.54
N ASP A 24 31.23 -11.07 -20.42
CA ASP A 24 30.72 -12.43 -20.55
C ASP A 24 30.83 -13.20 -19.23
N GLY A 25 29.72 -13.83 -18.80
CA GLY A 25 29.62 -14.52 -17.50
C GLY A 25 29.48 -13.62 -16.25
N MET A 26 29.32 -12.30 -16.40
CA MET A 26 29.06 -11.40 -15.28
C MET A 26 27.55 -11.35 -14.94
N VAL A 27 27.26 -11.19 -13.65
CA VAL A 27 25.90 -11.02 -13.12
C VAL A 27 25.84 -9.79 -12.22
N CYS A 28 24.69 -9.13 -12.18
CA CYS A 28 24.46 -8.00 -11.28
C CYS A 28 24.08 -8.52 -9.90
N GLU A 29 24.76 -8.02 -8.86
CA GLU A 29 24.32 -8.19 -7.47
C GLU A 29 23.42 -7.00 -7.09
N LEU A 30 22.27 -7.29 -6.49
CA LEU A 30 21.30 -6.26 -6.15
C LEU A 30 21.53 -5.78 -4.72
N ASP A 31 21.87 -4.50 -4.57
CA ASP A 31 21.96 -3.84 -3.25
C ASP A 31 20.57 -3.54 -2.65
N LYS A 32 19.55 -3.41 -3.50
CA LYS A 32 18.17 -3.10 -3.11
C LYS A 32 17.18 -4.00 -3.80
N ALA A 33 16.08 -4.27 -3.10
CA ALA A 33 15.01 -5.13 -3.59
C ALA A 33 14.27 -4.47 -4.79
N LEU A 34 14.27 -5.15 -5.94
CA LEU A 34 13.57 -4.73 -7.17
C LEU A 34 12.16 -5.33 -7.26
N TYR A 35 11.23 -4.61 -7.90
CA TYR A 35 9.88 -5.13 -8.13
C TYR A 35 9.93 -6.45 -8.91
N GLY A 36 9.18 -7.45 -8.45
CA GLY A 36 9.11 -8.77 -9.08
C GLY A 36 9.99 -9.85 -8.46
N LEU A 37 10.95 -9.53 -7.58
CA LEU A 37 11.63 -10.58 -6.81
C LEU A 37 10.72 -11.11 -5.70
N LYS A 38 10.76 -12.43 -5.48
CA LYS A 38 9.94 -13.13 -4.49
C LYS A 38 10.15 -12.60 -3.07
N GLN A 39 11.36 -12.15 -2.75
CA GLN A 39 11.80 -11.71 -1.44
C GLN A 39 11.29 -10.32 -1.08
N VAL A 40 11.04 -9.47 -2.07
CA VAL A 40 10.86 -8.02 -1.87
C VAL A 40 9.60 -7.73 -1.06
N ALA A 41 8.51 -8.45 -1.34
CA ALA A 41 7.27 -8.31 -0.59
C ALA A 41 7.45 -8.68 0.90
N GLN A 42 8.23 -9.72 1.18
CA GLN A 42 8.52 -10.14 2.54
C GLN A 42 9.44 -9.14 3.27
N VAL A 43 10.49 -8.67 2.61
CA VAL A 43 11.41 -7.66 3.13
C VAL A 43 10.64 -6.37 3.45
N TRP A 44 9.85 -5.86 2.51
CA TRP A 44 8.99 -4.70 2.73
C TRP A 44 8.06 -4.88 3.93
N ASN A 45 7.34 -6.01 3.99
CA ASN A 45 6.42 -6.30 5.09
C ASN A 45 7.14 -6.35 6.45
N LYS A 46 8.34 -6.95 6.52
CA LYS A 46 9.16 -6.94 7.75
C LYS A 46 9.55 -5.51 8.13
N THR A 47 10.04 -4.72 7.18
CA THR A 47 10.51 -3.35 7.41
C THR A 47 9.38 -2.45 7.92
N ILE A 48 8.24 -2.39 7.21
CA ILE A 48 7.13 -1.54 7.61
C ILE A 48 6.51 -2.00 8.93
N ARG A 49 6.38 -3.31 9.16
CA ARG A 49 5.88 -3.84 10.43
C ARG A 49 6.76 -3.44 11.61
N ASN A 50 8.09 -3.53 11.45
CA ASN A 50 9.02 -3.14 12.50
C ASN A 50 8.92 -1.64 12.81
N LYS A 51 8.77 -0.80 11.76
CA LYS A 51 8.60 0.63 11.93
C LYS A 51 7.28 0.99 12.61
N LEU A 52 6.17 0.38 12.19
CA LEU A 52 4.85 0.56 12.82
C LEU A 52 4.88 0.15 14.30
N ARG A 53 5.56 -0.96 14.61
CA ARG A 53 5.75 -1.38 16.00
C ARG A 53 6.53 -0.34 16.82
N ALA A 54 7.57 0.26 16.23
CA ALA A 54 8.35 1.31 16.89
C ALA A 54 7.55 2.60 17.12
N THR A 55 6.51 2.87 16.32
CA THR A 55 5.60 4.02 16.51
C THR A 55 4.40 3.71 17.40
N GLY A 56 4.37 2.54 18.04
CA GLY A 56 3.35 2.14 19.01
C GLY A 56 2.15 1.40 18.42
N PHE A 57 2.17 1.10 17.12
CA PHE A 57 1.14 0.24 16.52
C PHE A 57 1.39 -1.23 16.87
N GLN A 58 0.29 -1.96 17.05
CA GLN A 58 0.27 -3.41 17.22
C GLN A 58 -0.49 -4.05 16.07
N GLN A 59 0.08 -5.10 15.48
CA GLN A 59 -0.60 -5.84 14.42
C GLN A 59 -1.80 -6.61 14.99
N SER A 60 -2.94 -6.52 14.33
CA SER A 60 -4.15 -7.24 14.72
C SER A 60 -3.97 -8.76 14.62
N THR A 61 -4.63 -9.49 15.51
CA THR A 61 -4.69 -10.96 15.49
C THR A 61 -5.72 -11.47 14.48
N ALA A 62 -6.77 -10.68 14.21
CA ALA A 62 -7.84 -11.03 13.29
C ALA A 62 -7.46 -10.83 11.82
N ASP A 63 -6.69 -9.78 11.52
CA ASP A 63 -6.21 -9.47 10.17
C ASP A 63 -4.78 -8.92 10.25
N LYS A 64 -3.84 -9.55 9.54
CA LYS A 64 -2.43 -9.16 9.52
C LYS A 64 -2.16 -7.87 8.73
N CYS A 65 -3.12 -7.40 7.94
CA CYS A 65 -3.05 -6.12 7.25
C CYS A 65 -3.50 -4.96 8.15
N ILE A 66 -4.12 -5.23 9.30
CA ILE A 66 -4.57 -4.19 10.24
C ILE A 66 -3.56 -3.99 11.36
N TYR A 67 -3.25 -2.73 11.63
CA TYR A 67 -2.44 -2.26 12.74
C TYR A 67 -3.26 -1.29 13.59
N VAL A 68 -3.17 -1.43 14.92
CA VAL A 68 -3.93 -0.61 15.88
C VAL A 68 -2.97 0.04 16.85
N LYS A 69 -3.07 1.36 17.01
CA LYS A 69 -2.40 2.14 18.06
C LYS A 69 -3.48 2.61 19.03
N SER A 70 -3.31 2.30 20.31
CA SER A 70 -4.29 2.64 21.34
C SER A 70 -3.70 3.66 22.32
N THR A 71 -4.42 4.74 22.54
CA THR A 71 -4.06 5.81 23.49
C THR A 71 -5.26 6.03 24.42
N GLY A 72 -5.23 5.42 25.60
CA GLY A 72 -6.40 5.41 26.49
C GLY A 72 -7.59 4.67 25.84
N SER A 73 -8.71 5.37 25.65
CA SER A 73 -9.91 4.87 24.98
C SER A 73 -9.95 5.16 23.47
N GLU A 74 -8.97 5.89 22.94
CA GLU A 74 -8.90 6.24 21.53
C GLU A 74 -8.03 5.25 20.75
N HIS A 75 -8.44 4.99 19.52
CA HIS A 75 -7.77 4.04 18.65
C HIS A 75 -7.51 4.64 17.27
N ALA A 76 -6.26 4.59 16.83
CA ALA A 76 -5.87 4.82 15.44
C ALA A 76 -5.67 3.46 14.76
N TYR A 77 -6.20 3.34 13.55
CA TYR A 77 -6.11 2.15 12.72
C TYR A 77 -5.33 2.47 11.46
N LEU A 78 -4.45 1.56 11.08
CA LEU A 78 -3.77 1.56 9.81
C LEU A 78 -4.05 0.23 9.12
N TYR A 79 -4.66 0.29 7.94
CA TYR A 79 -4.80 -0.85 7.05
C TYR A 79 -3.74 -0.77 5.97
N LEU A 80 -2.94 -1.83 5.80
CA LEU A 80 -1.87 -1.89 4.82
C LEU A 80 -2.17 -2.95 3.77
N TYR A 81 -2.46 -2.52 2.54
CA TYR A 81 -2.51 -3.42 1.40
C TYR A 81 -1.22 -3.27 0.59
N VAL A 82 -0.31 -4.24 0.70
CA VAL A 82 1.01 -4.21 0.04
C VAL A 82 1.74 -2.89 0.32
N ASP A 83 1.69 -1.92 -0.58
CA ASP A 83 2.34 -0.63 -0.51
C ASP A 83 1.40 0.57 -0.28
N ASP A 84 0.09 0.35 -0.24
CA ASP A 84 -0.94 1.38 -0.04
C ASP A 84 -1.51 1.32 1.40
N PRO A 85 -1.06 2.21 2.31
CA PRO A 85 -1.66 2.35 3.63
C PRO A 85 -2.90 3.25 3.61
N ILE A 86 -3.96 2.82 4.31
CA ILE A 86 -5.07 3.66 4.75
C ILE A 86 -4.92 3.89 6.23
N ILE A 87 -5.10 5.14 6.67
CA ILE A 87 -5.04 5.52 8.08
C ILE A 87 -6.39 6.13 8.48
N THR A 88 -6.90 5.74 9.64
CA THR A 88 -8.05 6.36 10.29
C THR A 88 -7.79 6.48 11.78
N GLY A 89 -8.35 7.49 12.44
CA GLY A 89 -8.07 7.78 13.83
C GLY A 89 -9.11 8.72 14.44
N PRO A 90 -8.96 9.03 15.74
CA PRO A 90 -9.92 9.85 16.49
C PRO A 90 -9.94 11.31 15.99
N THR A 91 -8.82 11.81 15.49
CA THR A 91 -8.68 13.20 15.03
C THR A 91 -7.80 13.27 13.77
N ASP A 92 -8.01 14.30 12.95
CA ASP A 92 -7.17 14.57 11.78
C ASP A 92 -5.70 14.77 12.17
N THR A 93 -5.44 15.40 13.32
CA THR A 93 -4.09 15.59 13.86
C THR A 93 -3.37 14.27 14.15
N GLU A 94 -4.06 13.28 14.72
CA GLU A 94 -3.46 11.95 14.93
C GLU A 94 -3.17 11.26 13.58
N ILE A 95 -4.08 11.37 12.61
CA ILE A 95 -3.90 10.81 11.26
C ILE A 95 -2.68 11.46 10.58
N GLU A 96 -2.59 12.78 10.60
CA GLU A 96 -1.46 13.54 10.04
C GLU A 96 -0.14 13.21 10.73
N THR A 97 -0.14 13.02 12.05
CA THR A 97 1.04 12.63 12.82
C THR A 97 1.56 11.26 12.38
N VAL A 98 0.66 10.28 12.22
CA VAL A 98 1.02 8.94 11.74
C VAL A 98 1.51 9.00 10.30
N ALA A 99 0.83 9.75 9.44
CA ALA A 99 1.22 9.92 8.04
C ALA A 99 2.61 10.58 7.90
N ALA A 100 2.90 11.61 8.70
CA ALA A 100 4.19 12.28 8.73
C ALA A 100 5.31 11.36 9.22
N ALA A 101 5.05 10.55 10.26
CA ALA A 101 6.03 9.57 10.75
C ALA A 101 6.38 8.50 9.69
N LEU A 102 5.40 8.08 8.89
CA LEU A 102 5.63 7.16 7.77
C LEU A 102 6.35 7.84 6.60
N ALA A 103 5.97 9.08 6.26
CA ALA A 103 6.59 9.85 5.18
C ALA A 103 8.05 10.28 5.47
N ALA A 104 8.42 10.40 6.75
CA ALA A 104 9.80 10.68 7.15
C ALA A 104 10.75 9.51 6.89
N GLU A 105 10.22 8.29 6.88
CA GLU A 105 11.00 7.05 6.78
C GLU A 105 10.89 6.39 5.42
N PHE A 106 9.70 6.46 4.84
CA PHE A 106 9.38 5.88 3.54
C PHE A 106 9.08 6.99 2.56
N LYS A 107 9.49 6.80 1.30
CA LYS A 107 9.12 7.71 0.20
C LYS A 107 7.64 7.54 -0.16
N MET A 108 6.78 8.04 0.73
CA MET A 108 5.32 8.00 0.71
C MET A 108 4.79 9.44 0.69
N LYS A 109 3.65 9.63 0.04
CA LYS A 109 2.97 10.93 -0.05
C LYS A 109 1.55 10.76 0.48
N ALA A 110 1.15 11.64 1.40
CA ALA A 110 -0.25 11.74 1.80
C ALA A 110 -1.07 12.32 0.65
N ILE A 111 -2.14 11.61 0.27
CA ILE A 111 -3.03 12.00 -0.84
C ILE A 111 -4.28 12.73 -0.31
N GLY A 112 -4.48 12.75 1.01
CA GLY A 112 -5.62 13.38 1.67
C GLY A 112 -6.75 12.38 1.90
N GLU A 113 -7.99 12.83 1.73
CA GLU A 113 -9.19 12.00 1.92
C GLU A 113 -9.18 10.76 1.01
N LEU A 114 -9.63 9.63 1.56
CA LEU A 114 -9.74 8.37 0.82
C LEU A 114 -10.89 8.44 -0.20
N LEU A 115 -10.56 8.78 -1.45
CA LEU A 115 -11.53 8.82 -2.55
C LEU A 115 -11.52 7.56 -3.41
N PHE A 116 -10.36 6.90 -3.50
CA PHE A 116 -10.16 5.69 -4.29
C PHE A 116 -9.18 4.74 -3.60
N PHE A 117 -9.51 3.45 -3.59
CA PHE A 117 -8.63 2.40 -3.07
C PHE A 117 -8.88 1.11 -3.84
N LEU A 118 -7.81 0.49 -4.38
CA LEU A 118 -7.89 -0.77 -5.13
C LEU A 118 -8.97 -0.80 -6.23
N GLY A 119 -9.12 0.30 -6.96
CA GLY A 119 -10.12 0.44 -8.02
C GLY A 119 -11.56 0.66 -7.53
N ILE A 120 -11.78 0.79 -6.23
CA ILE A 120 -13.07 1.12 -5.62
C ILE A 120 -13.10 2.62 -5.30
N CYS A 121 -14.11 3.32 -5.78
CA CYS A 121 -14.39 4.69 -5.33
C CYS A 121 -15.04 4.63 -3.96
N VAL A 122 -14.46 5.35 -2.99
CA VAL A 122 -14.96 5.44 -1.62
C VAL A 122 -15.62 6.81 -1.48
N ARG A 123 -16.87 6.83 -1.00
CA ARG A 123 -17.61 8.06 -0.73
C ARG A 123 -18.19 8.02 0.68
N TYR A 124 -17.66 8.86 1.54
CA TYR A 124 -18.22 9.07 2.87
C TYR A 124 -19.29 10.18 2.81
N ILE A 125 -20.40 9.97 3.51
CA ILE A 125 -21.49 10.96 3.60
C ILE A 125 -21.52 11.47 5.05
N PRO A 126 -20.96 12.66 5.36
CA PRO A 126 -20.89 13.14 6.74
C PRO A 126 -22.27 13.41 7.37
N THR A 127 -23.24 13.81 6.55
CA THR A 127 -24.61 14.15 6.99
C THR A 127 -25.48 12.93 7.32
N SER A 128 -25.10 11.75 6.82
CA SER A 128 -25.73 10.47 7.16
C SER A 128 -24.61 9.44 7.16
N PRO A 129 -24.11 8.99 8.33
CA PRO A 129 -22.83 8.30 8.49
C PRO A 129 -22.83 6.96 7.75
N ARG A 130 -22.60 7.04 6.45
CA ARG A 130 -22.67 5.96 5.48
C ARG A 130 -21.42 6.04 4.63
N LEU A 131 -20.87 4.87 4.36
CA LEU A 131 -19.78 4.69 3.44
C LEU A 131 -20.33 4.00 2.19
N HIS A 132 -20.24 4.66 1.05
CA HIS A 132 -20.60 4.09 -0.23
C HIS A 132 -19.34 3.61 -0.94
N LEU A 133 -19.32 2.34 -1.33
CA LEU A 133 -18.28 1.74 -2.17
C LEU A 133 -18.84 1.62 -3.58
N VAL A 134 -18.20 2.31 -4.54
CA VAL A 134 -18.72 2.47 -5.91
C VAL A 134 -17.69 1.96 -6.92
N GLN A 135 -18.09 0.98 -7.73
CA GLN A 135 -17.27 0.44 -8.82
C GLN A 135 -17.82 0.78 -10.21
N GLY A 136 -18.53 1.92 -10.33
CA GLY A 136 -19.14 2.34 -11.59
C GLY A 136 -18.14 2.48 -12.76
N ARG A 137 -16.88 2.83 -12.47
CA ARG A 137 -15.81 2.86 -13.48
C ARG A 137 -15.49 1.45 -14.00
N TYR A 138 -15.27 0.49 -13.09
CA TYR A 138 -15.01 -0.89 -13.45
C TYR A 138 -16.16 -1.50 -14.26
N ILE A 139 -17.41 -1.25 -13.87
CA ILE A 139 -18.59 -1.69 -14.64
C ILE A 139 -18.52 -1.16 -16.08
N LYS A 140 -18.23 0.12 -16.28
CA LYS A 140 -18.09 0.70 -17.62
C LYS A 140 -16.93 0.09 -18.41
N GLU A 141 -15.81 -0.18 -17.75
CA GLU A 141 -14.63 -0.81 -18.38
C GLU A 141 -14.95 -2.26 -18.82
N VAL A 142 -15.65 -3.04 -18.00
CA VAL A 142 -16.10 -4.39 -18.33
C VAL A 142 -17.09 -4.37 -19.50
N VAL A 143 -18.09 -3.49 -19.44
CA VAL A 143 -19.08 -3.33 -20.52
C VAL A 143 -18.39 -2.96 -21.84
N ALA A 144 -17.43 -2.04 -21.81
CA ALA A 144 -16.65 -1.68 -22.98
C ALA A 144 -15.78 -2.83 -23.50
N HIS A 145 -15.14 -3.58 -22.61
CA HIS A 145 -14.30 -4.73 -22.96
C HIS A 145 -15.05 -5.81 -23.74
N PHE A 146 -16.32 -6.03 -23.39
CA PHE A 146 -17.19 -7.00 -24.08
C PHE A 146 -18.01 -6.39 -25.23
N ASN A 147 -17.74 -5.13 -25.62
CA ASN A 147 -18.51 -4.40 -26.65
C ASN A 147 -20.02 -4.33 -26.36
N GLN A 148 -20.40 -4.23 -25.08
CA GLN A 148 -21.79 -4.18 -24.63
C GLN A 148 -22.26 -2.77 -24.25
N SER A 149 -21.52 -1.72 -24.63
CA SER A 149 -21.84 -0.33 -24.29
C SER A 149 -23.23 0.12 -24.75
N ASP A 150 -23.72 -0.44 -25.86
CA ASP A 150 -25.03 -0.15 -26.44
C ASP A 150 -26.04 -1.31 -26.25
N ALA A 151 -25.74 -2.25 -25.34
CA ALA A 151 -26.64 -3.36 -25.06
C ALA A 151 -27.97 -2.84 -24.48
N LYS A 152 -29.09 -3.42 -24.94
CA LYS A 152 -30.42 -3.03 -24.47
C LYS A 152 -30.58 -3.43 -23.00
N PRO A 153 -31.10 -2.53 -22.14
CA PRO A 153 -31.47 -2.90 -20.77
C PRO A 153 -32.59 -3.97 -20.81
N VAL A 154 -32.53 -4.89 -19.84
CA VAL A 154 -33.54 -5.95 -19.63
C VAL A 154 -34.67 -5.42 -18.76
#